data_AF-A0A942S2E2-F1
#
_entry.id   AF-A0A942S2E2-F1
#
_cell.length_a   1.000
_cell.length_b   1.000
_cell.length_c   1.000
_cell.angle_alpha   90.00
_cell.angle_beta   90.00
_cell.angle_gamma   90.00
#
_symmetry.space_group_name_H-M   'P 1'
#
loop_
_entity.id
_entity.type
_entity.pdbx_description
1 polymer ?
#
loop_
_entity_poly.entity_id
_entity_poly.type
_entity_poly.pdbx_seq_one_letter_code
_entity_poly.pdbx_strand_id
1 'polypeptide(L)'
;MKTKLIFFILLSTGVSFACNSNKKQNNQTITKSENTLIGKWVRIGQLGPVGFEFKDNGLVEGDFGNDQTVDLISRYELSGDTIKFIDKEGHMCEGYGLYKVYQTDYYVSFDLVDDDCGGRIKTTMGFWTRPDFNDFLKTLDDEISKSPEPELYLNRARIYLATGMTKLAKDDFDKYLLTDTLDARVYLNRAGTKFPNDLNGAVSDCNKAISLDPNNKNAYFLRGLVRYESGEKEQGCEDFSKAIELGFSVLRIAEQEKCADFWDKK
;
A
#
# COMPACT_ATOMS: atom_id res chain seq x y z
N MET A 1 -87.56 30.05 21.17
CA MET A 1 -88.30 28.78 21.21
C MET A 1 -87.31 27.63 21.16
N LYS A 2 -87.59 26.60 21.95
CA LYS A 2 -86.78 25.41 22.23
C LYS A 2 -86.59 24.50 21.00
N THR A 3 -85.35 24.04 20.82
CA THR A 3 -84.90 22.65 20.55
C THR A 3 -85.44 21.86 19.34
N LYS A 4 -84.50 21.38 18.49
CA LYS A 4 -84.34 20.02 17.91
C LYS A 4 -83.08 20.06 17.02
N LEU A 5 -81.89 19.64 17.45
CA LEU A 5 -81.39 18.28 17.68
C LEU A 5 -81.65 17.33 16.49
N ILE A 6 -80.68 17.25 15.57
CA ILE A 6 -80.41 16.03 14.78
C ILE A 6 -78.92 15.72 14.92
N PHE A 7 -78.70 14.51 15.42
CA PHE A 7 -77.45 13.79 15.63
C PHE A 7 -76.96 13.24 14.28
N PHE A 8 -75.65 13.29 13.99
CA PHE A 8 -74.95 12.15 13.42
C PHE A 8 -73.49 12.13 13.87
N ILE A 9 -73.03 10.91 14.12
CA ILE A 9 -71.95 10.53 15.02
C ILE A 9 -70.58 10.67 14.34
N LEU A 10 -69.66 11.30 15.07
CA LEU A 10 -68.21 11.24 14.87
C LEU A 10 -67.71 9.84 15.23
N LEU A 11 -66.92 9.23 14.34
CA LEU A 11 -65.99 8.18 14.72
C LEU A 11 -64.68 8.84 15.22
N SER A 12 -64.50 8.67 16.53
CA SER A 12 -63.24 8.65 17.29
C SER A 12 -62.10 7.97 16.52
N THR A 13 -60.85 8.37 16.63
CA THR A 13 -59.99 8.52 17.82
C THR A 13 -58.85 9.50 17.45
N GLY A 14 -58.15 10.23 18.31
CA GLY A 14 -57.97 10.18 19.75
C GLY A 14 -56.57 10.74 20.05
N VAL A 15 -56.54 12.04 20.36
CA VAL A 15 -55.71 12.76 21.37
C VAL A 15 -54.16 12.80 21.27
N SER A 16 -53.72 14.06 21.43
CA SER A 16 -52.42 14.73 21.41
C SER A 16 -51.41 14.47 22.57
N PHE A 17 -50.28 15.22 22.46
CA PHE A 17 -49.24 15.67 23.43
C PHE A 17 -47.89 14.95 23.27
N ALA A 18 -46.69 15.57 23.26
CA ALA A 18 -46.22 16.96 23.35
C ALA A 18 -44.74 17.06 22.86
N CYS A 19 -44.28 18.29 22.58
CA CYS A 19 -42.90 18.84 22.46
C CYS A 19 -41.67 17.93 22.28
N ASN A 20 -40.82 18.25 21.28
CA ASN A 20 -39.43 18.60 21.60
C ASN A 20 -38.74 19.49 20.56
N SER A 21 -37.83 20.32 21.07
CA SER A 21 -36.98 21.32 20.44
C SER A 21 -36.10 20.82 19.29
N ASN A 22 -36.15 21.48 18.12
CA ASN A 22 -35.19 21.30 17.04
C ASN A 22 -34.17 22.44 17.04
N LYS A 23 -33.06 22.25 17.77
CA LYS A 23 -31.78 22.87 17.41
C LYS A 23 -31.34 22.22 16.09
N LYS A 24 -31.43 22.96 14.98
CA LYS A 24 -30.73 22.59 13.74
C LYS A 24 -29.23 22.61 14.05
N GLN A 25 -28.66 21.43 14.29
CA GLN A 25 -27.23 21.21 14.13
C GLN A 25 -26.89 21.53 12.67
N ASN A 26 -25.93 22.44 12.50
CA ASN A 26 -25.23 22.63 11.23
C ASN A 26 -24.55 21.31 10.88
N ASN A 27 -25.24 20.45 10.12
CA ASN A 27 -24.58 19.43 9.34
C ASN A 27 -23.89 20.16 8.19
N GLN A 28 -22.66 20.63 8.45
CA GLN A 28 -21.69 20.85 7.40
C GLN A 28 -21.56 19.50 6.69
N THR A 29 -22.18 19.42 5.52
CA THR A 29 -21.96 18.34 4.58
C THR A 29 -20.50 18.44 4.20
N ILE A 30 -19.67 17.57 4.79
CA ILE A 30 -18.27 17.42 4.39
C ILE A 30 -18.33 16.96 2.94
N THR A 31 -18.09 17.89 2.02
CA THR A 31 -17.84 17.59 0.62
C THR A 31 -16.65 16.66 0.57
N LYS A 32 -16.92 15.37 0.29
CA LYS A 32 -15.93 14.32 0.09
C LYS A 32 -14.93 14.83 -0.95
N SER A 33 -13.68 15.08 -0.56
CA SER A 33 -12.68 15.46 -1.56
C SER A 33 -12.44 14.25 -2.45
N GLU A 34 -12.30 14.46 -3.76
CA GLU A 34 -12.08 13.38 -4.74
C GLU A 34 -10.80 12.56 -4.47
N ASN A 35 -9.98 12.97 -3.49
CA ASN A 35 -8.68 12.42 -3.16
C ASN A 35 -8.62 11.83 -1.74
N THR A 36 -9.69 11.19 -1.23
CA THR A 36 -9.61 10.45 0.05
C THR A 36 -9.45 8.95 -0.20
N LEU A 37 -8.38 8.35 0.34
CA LEU A 37 -8.31 6.90 0.50
C LEU A 37 -9.33 6.49 1.57
N ILE A 38 -10.14 5.49 1.25
CA ILE A 38 -11.11 4.90 2.18
C ILE A 38 -11.04 3.39 2.03
N GLY A 39 -11.06 2.70 3.16
CA GLY A 39 -11.12 1.24 3.21
C GLY A 39 -9.90 0.63 3.88
N LYS A 40 -9.99 -0.68 4.05
CA LYS A 40 -8.95 -1.50 4.65
C LYS A 40 -8.07 -2.08 3.55
N TRP A 41 -6.78 -2.08 3.74
CA TRP A 41 -5.81 -2.64 2.80
C TRP A 41 -4.86 -3.52 3.57
N VAL A 42 -4.78 -4.78 3.21
CA VAL A 42 -4.03 -5.81 3.91
C VAL A 42 -3.17 -6.59 2.95
N ARG A 43 -2.05 -7.07 3.48
CA ARG A 43 -1.25 -8.13 2.88
C ARG A 43 -1.14 -9.27 3.87
N ILE A 44 -1.00 -10.50 3.40
CA ILE A 44 -0.80 -11.65 4.30
C ILE A 44 0.69 -11.84 4.54
N GLY A 45 1.13 -11.58 5.76
CA GLY A 45 2.49 -11.83 6.23
C GLY A 45 2.60 -13.15 7.01
N GLN A 46 3.83 -13.55 7.35
CA GLN A 46 4.09 -14.77 8.13
C GLN A 46 3.52 -14.70 9.56
N LEU A 47 3.42 -13.50 10.13
CA LEU A 47 2.97 -13.27 11.50
C LEU A 47 1.49 -12.81 11.60
N GLY A 48 0.82 -12.64 10.45
CA GLY A 48 -0.55 -12.13 10.40
C GLY A 48 -0.76 -11.14 9.27
N PRO A 49 -1.97 -10.56 9.17
CA PRO A 49 -2.24 -9.47 8.26
C PRO A 49 -1.37 -8.26 8.64
N VAL A 50 -0.84 -7.57 7.62
CA VAL A 50 -0.19 -6.27 7.75
C VAL A 50 -0.97 -5.30 6.88
N GLY A 51 -1.39 -4.16 7.41
CA GLY A 51 -2.32 -3.31 6.69
C GLY A 51 -2.55 -1.91 7.21
N PHE A 52 -3.31 -1.15 6.41
CA PHE A 52 -3.79 0.18 6.72
C PHE A 52 -5.31 0.22 6.63
N GLU A 53 -5.97 0.85 7.59
CA GLU A 53 -7.39 1.20 7.54
C GLU A 53 -7.54 2.71 7.40
N PHE A 54 -7.89 3.17 6.19
CA PHE A 54 -8.14 4.57 5.89
C PHE A 54 -9.61 4.90 6.15
N LYS A 55 -9.84 5.85 7.06
CA LYS A 55 -11.17 6.27 7.53
C LYS A 55 -11.64 7.53 6.82
N ASP A 56 -12.95 7.71 6.76
CA ASP A 56 -13.61 8.86 6.13
C ASP A 56 -13.28 10.20 6.79
N ASN A 57 -12.88 10.19 8.07
CA ASN A 57 -12.47 11.34 8.85
C ASN A 57 -10.99 11.74 8.66
N GLY A 58 -10.28 11.13 7.71
CA GLY A 58 -8.87 11.42 7.40
C GLY A 58 -7.87 10.79 8.38
N LEU A 59 -8.34 9.90 9.27
CA LEU A 59 -7.46 9.04 10.06
C LEU A 59 -7.05 7.79 9.28
N VAL A 60 -5.87 7.27 9.58
CA VAL A 60 -5.38 5.98 9.12
C VAL A 60 -4.84 5.20 10.29
N GLU A 61 -5.23 3.94 10.38
CA GLU A 61 -4.75 2.99 11.39
C GLU A 61 -3.84 1.97 10.71
N GLY A 62 -2.65 1.73 11.26
CA GLY A 62 -1.68 0.76 10.77
C GLY A 62 -1.57 -0.44 11.70
N ASP A 63 -1.51 -1.64 11.11
CA ASP A 63 -1.20 -2.91 11.77
C ASP A 63 0.00 -3.52 11.05
N PHE A 64 1.12 -3.68 11.73
CA PHE A 64 2.36 -4.22 11.17
C PHE A 64 2.62 -5.68 11.56
N GLY A 65 1.59 -6.37 12.06
CA GLY A 65 1.53 -7.83 12.14
C GLY A 65 2.45 -8.46 13.20
N ASN A 66 2.92 -7.70 14.19
CA ASN A 66 3.64 -8.21 15.36
C ASN A 66 2.68 -8.90 16.37
N ASP A 67 1.44 -8.42 16.50
CA ASP A 67 0.45 -8.93 17.45
C ASP A 67 -1.03 -8.70 17.05
N GLN A 68 -1.29 -8.28 15.80
CA GLN A 68 -2.63 -7.89 15.29
C GLN A 68 -3.27 -6.73 16.06
N THR A 69 -2.48 -5.91 16.75
CA THR A 69 -2.95 -4.67 17.35
C THR A 69 -2.75 -3.48 16.40
N VAL A 70 -3.53 -2.42 16.61
CA VAL A 70 -3.30 -1.16 15.92
C VAL A 70 -2.01 -0.58 16.49
N ASP A 71 -0.92 -0.78 15.75
CA ASP A 71 0.40 -0.27 16.10
C ASP A 71 0.47 1.26 15.97
N LEU A 72 -0.40 1.87 15.15
CA LEU A 72 -0.33 3.29 14.84
C LEU A 72 -1.67 3.89 14.44
N ILE A 73 -1.99 5.07 14.98
CA ILE A 73 -3.10 5.92 14.52
C ILE A 73 -2.53 7.25 14.03
N SER A 74 -2.86 7.66 12.82
CA SER A 74 -2.27 8.85 12.20
C SER A 74 -3.23 9.59 11.29
N ARG A 75 -2.85 10.77 10.81
CA ARG A 75 -3.50 11.45 9.68
C ARG A 75 -2.67 11.24 8.42
N TYR A 76 -3.26 11.56 7.27
CA TYR A 76 -2.52 11.64 6.04
C TYR A 76 -2.95 12.87 5.23
N GLU A 77 -2.04 13.33 4.37
CA GLU A 77 -2.28 14.36 3.36
C GLU A 77 -2.02 13.75 1.98
N LEU A 78 -2.99 13.85 1.07
CA LEU A 78 -2.85 13.41 -0.32
C LEU A 78 -2.71 14.62 -1.24
N SER A 79 -1.68 14.59 -2.09
CA SER A 79 -1.41 15.61 -3.10
C SER A 79 -1.01 14.92 -4.41
N GLY A 80 -1.95 14.81 -5.34
CA GLY A 80 -1.75 14.05 -6.57
C GLY A 80 -1.55 12.56 -6.27
N ASP A 81 -0.45 12.00 -6.75
CA ASP A 81 -0.03 10.62 -6.51
C ASP A 81 0.91 10.49 -5.30
N THR A 82 1.00 11.51 -4.44
CA THR A 82 1.82 11.46 -3.22
C THR A 82 0.96 11.46 -1.96
N ILE A 83 1.36 10.64 -0.99
CA ILE A 83 0.79 10.60 0.35
C ILE A 83 1.88 10.93 1.38
N LYS A 84 1.51 11.79 2.30
CA LYS A 84 2.30 12.12 3.49
C LYS A 84 1.54 11.65 4.72
N PHE A 85 2.13 10.76 5.49
CA PHE A 85 1.55 10.37 6.78
C PHE A 85 2.02 11.33 7.87
N ILE A 86 1.12 11.75 8.77
CA ILE A 86 1.38 12.70 9.86
C ILE A 86 0.91 12.05 11.16
N ASP A 87 1.87 11.66 11.99
CA ASP A 87 1.55 11.13 13.32
C ASP A 87 1.27 12.28 14.30
N LYS A 88 0.36 12.05 15.25
CA LYS A 88 -0.05 13.03 16.25
C LYS A 88 0.76 12.96 17.55
N GLU A 89 1.56 11.92 17.71
CA GLU A 89 1.90 11.42 19.03
C GLU A 89 3.41 11.46 19.38
N GLY A 90 4.32 11.71 18.43
CA GLY A 90 5.75 11.89 18.76
C GLY A 90 6.38 10.63 19.40
N HIS A 91 5.80 9.46 19.15
CA HIS A 91 6.21 8.22 19.80
C HIS A 91 7.53 7.66 19.22
N MET A 92 7.94 8.05 18.01
CA MET A 92 9.22 7.61 17.42
C MET A 92 9.88 8.56 16.40
N CYS A 93 9.21 9.58 15.86
CA CYS A 93 9.87 10.53 14.94
C CYS A 93 9.24 11.93 14.99
N GLU A 94 10.04 12.96 14.71
CA GLU A 94 9.58 14.34 14.51
C GLU A 94 9.20 14.65 13.05
N GLY A 95 9.55 13.76 12.10
CA GLY A 95 9.42 13.95 10.66
C GLY A 95 8.21 13.25 10.00
N TYR A 96 8.25 13.14 8.68
CA TYR A 96 7.19 12.52 7.88
C TYR A 96 7.76 11.52 6.87
N GLY A 97 6.96 10.52 6.51
CA GLY A 97 7.22 9.68 5.35
C GLY A 97 6.39 10.17 4.17
N LEU A 98 7.05 10.44 3.05
CA LEU A 98 6.45 10.79 1.77
C LEU A 98 6.52 9.58 0.85
N TYR A 99 5.38 9.13 0.38
CA TYR A 99 5.26 7.97 -0.49
C TYR A 99 4.53 8.34 -1.76
N LYS A 100 4.94 7.74 -2.86
CA LYS A 100 4.16 7.72 -4.08
C LYS A 100 3.15 6.59 -3.98
N VAL A 101 1.88 6.91 -4.20
CA VAL A 101 0.76 5.98 -4.13
C VAL A 101 0.35 5.60 -5.53
N TYR A 102 0.24 4.31 -5.77
CA TYR A 102 -0.41 3.78 -6.97
C TYR A 102 -1.60 2.97 -6.52
N GLN A 103 -2.77 3.34 -7.00
CA GLN A 103 -4.02 2.68 -6.67
C GLN A 103 -4.62 2.07 -7.93
N THR A 104 -5.04 0.82 -7.83
CA THR A 104 -5.86 0.14 -8.82
C THR A 104 -7.16 -0.35 -8.17
N ASP A 105 -8.00 -1.01 -8.96
CA ASP A 105 -9.18 -1.69 -8.43
C ASP A 105 -8.83 -2.84 -7.49
N TYR A 106 -7.62 -3.39 -7.58
CA TYR A 106 -7.22 -4.61 -6.88
C TYR A 106 -6.23 -4.39 -5.72
N TYR A 107 -5.35 -3.39 -5.82
CA TYR A 107 -4.30 -3.15 -4.84
C TYR A 107 -3.94 -1.66 -4.72
N VAL A 108 -3.26 -1.33 -3.62
CA VAL A 108 -2.53 -0.08 -3.42
C VAL A 108 -1.06 -0.41 -3.21
N SER A 109 -0.17 0.33 -3.86
CA SER A 109 1.26 0.23 -3.61
C SER A 109 1.84 1.57 -3.24
N PHE A 110 2.83 1.51 -2.35
CA PHE A 110 3.55 2.68 -1.87
C PHE A 110 5.02 2.52 -2.25
N ASP A 111 5.53 3.48 -3.01
CA ASP A 111 6.97 3.62 -3.25
C ASP A 111 7.48 4.75 -2.35
N LEU A 112 8.50 4.47 -1.55
CA LEU A 112 9.07 5.52 -0.70
C LEU A 112 9.71 6.60 -1.57
N VAL A 113 9.24 7.84 -1.43
CA VAL A 113 9.85 9.02 -2.05
C VAL A 113 10.90 9.56 -1.12
N ASP A 114 10.51 9.86 0.13
CA ASP A 114 11.38 10.38 1.17
C ASP A 114 10.93 9.90 2.55
N ASP A 115 11.87 9.69 3.45
CA ASP A 115 11.61 9.24 4.83
C ASP A 115 12.45 10.02 5.82
N ASP A 116 11.87 11.13 6.29
CA ASP A 116 12.41 11.91 7.41
C ASP A 116 11.98 11.32 8.77
N CYS A 117 11.42 10.10 8.79
CA CYS A 117 10.81 9.48 9.95
C CYS A 117 11.45 8.13 10.35
N GLY A 118 12.59 7.77 9.76
CA GLY A 118 13.39 6.63 10.22
C GLY A 118 12.78 5.24 9.98
N GLY A 119 11.97 5.07 8.94
CA GLY A 119 11.46 3.76 8.52
C GLY A 119 10.02 3.48 8.91
N ARG A 120 9.14 4.50 8.95
CA ARG A 120 7.72 4.36 9.34
C ARG A 120 6.99 3.24 8.59
N ILE A 121 7.23 3.15 7.29
CA ILE A 121 6.86 2.01 6.46
C ILE A 121 8.18 1.48 5.93
N LYS A 122 8.75 0.49 6.61
CA LYS A 122 10.09 -0.06 6.31
C LYS A 122 10.21 -0.71 4.93
N THR A 123 9.13 -0.80 4.16
CA THR A 123 9.15 -1.52 2.89
C THR A 123 9.46 -0.56 1.74
N THR A 124 10.52 -0.90 1.03
CA THR A 124 11.08 -0.19 -0.12
C THR A 124 10.17 -0.24 -1.35
N MET A 125 9.38 -1.31 -1.41
CA MET A 125 8.43 -1.64 -2.44
C MET A 125 7.40 -2.56 -1.77
N GLY A 126 6.16 -2.08 -1.65
CA GLY A 126 5.12 -2.84 -0.99
C GLY A 126 3.81 -2.78 -1.77
N PHE A 127 3.18 -3.94 -1.88
CA PHE A 127 1.82 -4.07 -2.37
C PHE A 127 0.93 -4.45 -1.19
N TRP A 128 -0.15 -3.69 -1.01
CA TRP A 128 -1.23 -4.00 -0.09
C TRP A 128 -2.49 -4.20 -0.90
N THR A 129 -3.18 -5.29 -0.62
CA THR A 129 -4.39 -5.66 -1.37
C THR A 129 -5.62 -5.22 -0.59
N ARG A 130 -6.74 -4.98 -1.27
CA ARG A 130 -8.02 -4.77 -0.58
C ARG A 130 -8.41 -6.02 0.24
N PRO A 131 -9.32 -5.94 1.21
CA PRO A 131 -9.64 -7.05 2.12
C PRO A 131 -10.30 -8.22 1.40
N ASP A 132 -10.96 -7.95 0.28
CA ASP A 132 -11.65 -8.84 -0.64
C ASP A 132 -10.74 -9.37 -1.76
N PHE A 133 -9.41 -9.40 -1.55
CA PHE A 133 -8.44 -9.87 -2.54
C PHE A 133 -8.74 -11.26 -3.11
N ASN A 134 -9.35 -12.16 -2.34
CA ASN A 134 -9.74 -13.49 -2.85
C ASN A 134 -10.83 -13.41 -3.93
N ASP A 135 -11.78 -12.50 -3.81
CA ASP A 135 -12.81 -12.30 -4.82
C ASP A 135 -12.26 -11.55 -6.04
N PHE A 136 -11.28 -10.66 -5.84
CA PHE A 136 -10.52 -10.07 -6.93
C PHE A 136 -9.68 -11.09 -7.70
N LEU A 137 -9.04 -12.03 -7.02
CA LEU A 137 -8.33 -13.13 -7.68
C LEU A 137 -9.29 -13.94 -8.57
N LYS A 138 -10.47 -14.32 -8.06
CA LYS A 138 -11.49 -15.00 -8.87
C LYS A 138 -11.94 -14.17 -10.07
N THR A 139 -12.13 -12.88 -9.88
CA THR A 139 -12.52 -11.95 -10.95
C THR A 139 -11.44 -11.91 -12.04
N LEU A 140 -10.17 -11.79 -11.66
CA LEU A 140 -9.04 -11.82 -12.57
C LEU A 140 -8.91 -13.17 -13.29
N ASP A 141 -9.15 -14.29 -12.59
CA ASP A 141 -9.14 -15.62 -13.18
C ASP A 141 -10.22 -15.76 -14.27
N ASP A 142 -11.45 -15.29 -13.97
CA ASP A 142 -12.56 -15.28 -14.91
C ASP A 142 -12.28 -14.39 -16.13
N GLU A 143 -11.72 -13.20 -15.93
CA GLU A 143 -11.37 -12.27 -17.01
C GLU A 143 -10.27 -12.84 -17.90
N ILE A 144 -9.19 -13.37 -17.30
CA ILE A 144 -8.08 -14.00 -18.02
C ILE A 144 -8.57 -15.20 -18.86
N SER A 145 -9.53 -15.97 -18.34
CA SER A 145 -10.11 -17.11 -19.07
C SER A 145 -10.90 -16.69 -20.32
N LYS A 146 -11.47 -15.48 -20.32
CA LYS A 146 -12.28 -14.93 -21.42
C LYS A 146 -11.43 -14.19 -22.44
N SER A 147 -10.54 -13.32 -21.97
CA SER A 147 -9.61 -12.53 -22.80
C SER A 147 -8.31 -12.32 -22.02
N PRO A 148 -7.25 -13.11 -22.29
CA PRO A 148 -5.99 -12.98 -21.57
C PRO A 148 -5.25 -11.71 -22.02
N GLU A 149 -5.43 -10.62 -21.27
CA GLU A 149 -4.68 -9.37 -21.46
C GLU A 149 -3.46 -9.31 -20.52
N PRO A 150 -2.31 -8.76 -20.97
CA PRO A 150 -1.10 -8.67 -20.15
C PRO A 150 -1.32 -8.03 -18.77
N GLU A 151 -2.04 -6.90 -18.73
CA GLU A 151 -2.30 -6.16 -17.49
C GLU A 151 -3.06 -6.99 -16.43
N LEU A 152 -3.89 -7.96 -16.84
CA LEU A 152 -4.58 -8.83 -15.90
C LEU A 152 -3.58 -9.75 -15.17
N TYR A 153 -2.59 -10.29 -15.89
CA TYR A 153 -1.51 -11.05 -15.28
C TYR A 153 -0.66 -10.17 -14.36
N LEU A 154 -0.36 -8.93 -14.76
CA LEU A 154 0.39 -8.00 -13.90
C LEU A 154 -0.35 -7.70 -12.59
N ASN A 155 -1.65 -7.41 -12.67
CA ASN A 155 -2.48 -7.15 -11.50
C ASN A 155 -2.57 -8.38 -10.59
N ARG A 156 -2.81 -9.57 -11.17
CA ARG A 156 -2.88 -10.82 -10.39
C ARG A 156 -1.54 -11.17 -9.76
N ALA A 157 -0.43 -10.97 -10.47
CA ALA A 157 0.93 -11.18 -9.96
C ALA A 157 1.25 -10.29 -8.76
N ARG A 158 0.83 -9.01 -8.78
CA ARG A 158 1.02 -8.08 -7.66
C ARG A 158 0.20 -8.49 -6.43
N ILE A 159 -1.03 -8.99 -6.61
CA ILE A 159 -1.83 -9.54 -5.51
C ILE A 159 -1.15 -10.80 -4.94
N TYR A 160 -0.69 -11.70 -5.80
CA TYR A 160 0.05 -12.88 -5.37
C TYR A 160 1.33 -12.53 -4.62
N LEU A 161 2.07 -11.52 -5.09
CA LEU A 161 3.27 -11.03 -4.41
C LEU A 161 2.93 -10.45 -3.03
N ALA A 162 1.90 -9.61 -2.93
CA ALA A 162 1.42 -9.05 -1.67
C ALA A 162 1.02 -10.14 -0.66
N THR A 163 0.38 -11.20 -1.14
CA THR A 163 -0.16 -12.29 -0.31
C THR A 163 0.83 -13.44 -0.09
N GLY A 164 2.09 -13.29 -0.52
CA GLY A 164 3.16 -14.26 -0.30
C GLY A 164 3.13 -15.48 -1.23
N MET A 165 2.27 -15.48 -2.25
CA MET A 165 2.16 -16.53 -3.26
C MET A 165 3.23 -16.36 -4.36
N THR A 166 4.51 -16.33 -3.97
CA THR A 166 5.64 -15.92 -4.81
C THR A 166 5.78 -16.71 -6.11
N LYS A 167 5.51 -18.02 -6.08
CA LYS A 167 5.54 -18.86 -7.29
C LYS A 167 4.50 -18.42 -8.33
N LEU A 168 3.26 -18.22 -7.90
CA LEU A 168 2.17 -17.76 -8.79
C LEU A 168 2.45 -16.35 -9.31
N ALA A 169 2.96 -15.47 -8.45
CA ALA A 169 3.38 -14.12 -8.85
C ALA A 169 4.43 -14.16 -9.96
N LYS A 170 5.48 -14.98 -9.78
CA LYS A 170 6.55 -15.15 -10.77
C LYS A 170 6.00 -15.63 -12.12
N ASP A 171 5.14 -16.65 -12.11
CA ASP A 171 4.58 -17.24 -13.33
C ASP A 171 3.74 -16.23 -14.13
N ASP A 172 3.01 -15.34 -13.44
CA ASP A 172 2.24 -14.29 -14.12
C ASP A 172 3.11 -13.10 -14.57
N PHE A 173 4.18 -12.74 -13.84
CA PHE A 173 5.17 -11.79 -14.36
C PHE A 173 5.86 -12.32 -15.61
N ASP A 174 6.17 -13.63 -15.67
CA ASP A 174 6.74 -14.26 -16.86
C ASP A 174 5.79 -14.15 -18.07
N LYS A 175 4.48 -14.34 -17.85
CA LYS A 175 3.47 -14.16 -18.91
C LYS A 175 3.38 -12.72 -19.39
N TYR A 176 3.36 -11.74 -18.48
CA TYR A 176 3.35 -10.32 -18.85
C TYR A 176 4.54 -9.97 -19.75
N LEU A 177 5.74 -10.42 -19.36
CA LEU A 177 6.99 -10.13 -20.06
C LEU A 177 7.09 -10.79 -21.44
N LEU A 178 6.17 -11.67 -21.84
CA LEU A 178 6.06 -12.12 -23.24
C LEU A 178 5.57 -11.01 -24.17
N THR A 179 4.95 -9.96 -23.62
CA THR A 179 4.33 -8.88 -24.39
C THR A 179 5.08 -7.56 -24.26
N ASP A 180 5.44 -7.15 -23.05
CA ASP A 180 6.24 -5.94 -22.81
C ASP A 180 7.54 -6.32 -22.09
N THR A 181 8.63 -6.35 -22.85
CA THR A 181 9.99 -6.67 -22.36
C THR A 181 10.76 -5.44 -21.87
N LEU A 182 10.14 -4.26 -21.90
CA LEU A 182 10.76 -2.98 -21.55
C LEU A 182 10.20 -2.38 -20.25
N ASP A 183 9.25 -3.05 -19.59
CA ASP A 183 8.75 -2.62 -18.29
C ASP A 183 9.71 -2.98 -17.14
N ALA A 184 10.54 -2.00 -16.75
CA ALA A 184 11.47 -2.12 -15.63
C ALA A 184 10.80 -2.56 -14.32
N ARG A 185 9.55 -2.15 -14.08
CA ARG A 185 8.81 -2.43 -12.85
C ARG A 185 8.54 -3.93 -12.69
N VAL A 186 8.29 -4.61 -13.80
CA VAL A 186 7.96 -6.05 -13.79
C VAL A 186 9.21 -6.88 -13.52
N TYR A 187 10.36 -6.50 -14.07
CA TYR A 187 11.63 -7.14 -13.70
C TYR A 187 11.95 -6.96 -12.22
N LEU A 188 11.78 -5.75 -11.67
CA LEU A 188 11.98 -5.52 -10.25
C LEU A 188 11.04 -6.36 -9.37
N ASN A 189 9.74 -6.39 -9.69
CA ASN A 189 8.78 -7.21 -8.95
C ASN A 189 9.09 -8.71 -9.05
N ARG A 190 9.50 -9.18 -10.23
CA ARG A 190 9.89 -10.58 -10.44
C ARG A 190 11.17 -10.93 -9.69
N ALA A 191 12.14 -10.03 -9.59
CA ALA A 191 13.31 -10.21 -8.72
C ALA A 191 12.90 -10.44 -7.26
N GLY A 192 11.89 -9.70 -6.78
CA GLY A 192 11.32 -9.88 -5.44
C GLY A 192 10.70 -11.26 -5.21
N THR A 193 10.17 -11.92 -6.25
CA THR A 193 9.65 -13.30 -6.13
C THR A 193 10.75 -14.36 -6.02
N LYS A 194 11.97 -14.03 -6.48
CA LYS A 194 13.11 -14.94 -6.55
C LYS A 194 13.96 -14.89 -5.28
N PHE A 195 14.10 -13.72 -4.67
CA PHE A 195 14.80 -13.59 -3.39
C PHE A 195 13.98 -14.21 -2.23
N PRO A 196 14.60 -14.96 -1.29
CA PRO A 196 16.04 -15.28 -1.18
C PRO A 196 16.46 -16.59 -1.86
N ASN A 197 15.56 -17.28 -2.57
CA ASN A 197 15.77 -18.65 -3.03
C ASN A 197 16.58 -18.78 -4.34
N ASP A 198 16.49 -17.79 -5.23
CA ASP A 198 17.18 -17.73 -6.52
C ASP A 198 17.93 -16.40 -6.65
N LEU A 199 19.08 -16.31 -5.98
CA LEU A 199 19.90 -15.09 -5.92
C LEU A 199 20.38 -14.68 -7.33
N ASN A 200 20.85 -15.64 -8.14
CA ASN A 200 21.32 -15.36 -9.50
C ASN A 200 20.21 -14.81 -10.39
N GLY A 201 19.03 -15.43 -10.35
CA GLY A 201 17.87 -14.95 -11.10
C GLY A 201 17.35 -13.59 -10.60
N ALA A 202 17.44 -13.30 -9.30
CA ALA A 202 17.11 -12.01 -8.73
C ALA A 202 18.09 -10.90 -9.17
N VAL A 203 19.41 -11.17 -9.15
CA VAL A 203 20.42 -10.23 -9.68
C VAL A 203 20.20 -9.96 -11.16
N SER A 204 19.91 -11.01 -11.96
CA SER A 204 19.66 -10.87 -13.40
C SER A 204 18.46 -9.95 -13.68
N ASP A 205 17.36 -10.12 -12.95
CA ASP A 205 16.19 -9.27 -13.07
C ASP A 205 16.45 -7.84 -12.59
N CYS A 206 17.18 -7.66 -11.48
CA CYS A 206 17.57 -6.32 -11.03
C CYS A 206 18.46 -5.62 -12.06
N ASN A 207 19.41 -6.32 -12.67
CA ASN A 207 20.25 -5.78 -13.74
C ASN A 207 19.41 -5.32 -14.92
N LYS A 208 18.41 -6.10 -15.31
CA LYS A 208 17.51 -5.73 -16.40
C LYS A 208 16.66 -4.52 -16.04
N ALA A 209 16.10 -4.48 -14.82
CA ALA A 209 15.36 -3.32 -14.31
C ALA A 209 16.22 -2.04 -14.33
N ILE A 210 17.45 -2.10 -13.81
CA ILE A 210 18.41 -0.98 -13.80
C ILE A 210 18.80 -0.56 -15.22
N SER A 211 18.93 -1.50 -16.17
CA SER A 211 19.25 -1.16 -17.56
C SER A 211 18.13 -0.38 -18.26
N LEU A 212 16.89 -0.63 -17.85
CA LEU A 212 15.69 0.01 -18.40
C LEU A 212 15.36 1.31 -17.67
N ASP A 213 15.61 1.37 -16.36
CA ASP A 213 15.46 2.55 -15.51
C ASP A 213 16.69 2.71 -14.60
N PRO A 214 17.72 3.45 -15.06
CA PRO A 214 18.96 3.66 -14.30
C PRO A 214 18.78 4.48 -13.01
N ASN A 215 17.61 5.07 -12.77
CA ASN A 215 17.31 5.83 -11.56
C ASN A 215 16.44 5.03 -10.58
N ASN A 216 16.20 3.75 -10.85
CA ASN A 216 15.38 2.90 -10.00
C ASN A 216 16.11 2.51 -8.72
N LYS A 217 16.00 3.35 -7.69
CA LYS A 217 16.61 3.13 -6.37
C LYS A 217 16.20 1.80 -5.70
N ASN A 218 14.97 1.32 -5.96
CA ASN A 218 14.49 0.05 -5.43
C ASN A 218 15.20 -1.15 -6.08
N ALA A 219 15.53 -1.05 -7.38
CA ALA A 219 16.29 -2.08 -8.07
C ALA A 219 17.75 -2.13 -7.60
N TYR A 220 18.38 -0.99 -7.33
CA TYR A 220 19.70 -0.96 -6.68
C TYR A 220 19.64 -1.54 -5.28
N PHE A 221 18.67 -1.14 -4.46
CA PHE A 221 18.51 -1.69 -3.12
C PHE A 221 18.32 -3.22 -3.12
N LEU A 222 17.39 -3.73 -3.94
CA LEU A 222 17.15 -5.17 -3.99
C LEU A 222 18.38 -5.92 -4.51
N ARG A 223 19.09 -5.40 -5.52
CA ARG A 223 20.34 -6.00 -5.98
C ARG A 223 21.41 -5.98 -4.90
N GLY A 224 21.51 -4.89 -4.15
CA GLY A 224 22.42 -4.74 -3.02
C GLY A 224 22.16 -5.78 -1.95
N LEU A 225 20.89 -5.97 -1.56
CA LEU A 225 20.47 -7.01 -0.62
C LEU A 225 20.81 -8.40 -1.14
N VAL A 226 20.45 -8.71 -2.39
CA VAL A 226 20.71 -10.03 -2.99
C VAL A 226 22.21 -10.32 -3.05
N ARG A 227 23.04 -9.34 -3.43
CA ARG A 227 24.51 -9.47 -3.51
C ARG A 227 25.15 -9.60 -2.12
N TYR A 228 24.66 -8.84 -1.16
CA TYR A 228 25.15 -8.93 0.20
C TYR A 228 24.89 -10.33 0.79
N GLU A 229 23.68 -10.87 0.58
CA GLU A 229 23.32 -12.23 0.99
C GLU A 229 24.01 -13.33 0.16
N SER A 230 24.40 -13.05 -1.10
CA SER A 230 25.21 -13.98 -1.92
C SER A 230 26.71 -13.98 -1.53
N GLY A 231 27.13 -13.09 -0.64
CA GLY A 231 28.52 -12.94 -0.19
C GLY A 231 29.33 -11.91 -1.00
N GLU A 232 28.76 -11.30 -2.04
CA GLU A 232 29.31 -10.18 -2.79
C GLU A 232 29.12 -8.86 -2.02
N LYS A 233 29.64 -8.80 -0.79
CA LYS A 233 29.34 -7.72 0.17
C LYS A 233 29.76 -6.35 -0.33
N GLU A 234 30.95 -6.22 -0.89
CA GLU A 234 31.46 -4.95 -1.41
C GLU A 234 30.55 -4.42 -2.54
N GLN A 235 30.19 -5.28 -3.51
CA GLN A 235 29.28 -4.92 -4.60
C GLN A 235 27.87 -4.59 -4.07
N GLY A 236 27.42 -5.31 -3.03
CA GLY A 236 26.18 -5.02 -2.34
C GLY A 236 26.17 -3.62 -1.70
N CYS A 237 27.26 -3.27 -1.02
CA CYS A 237 27.45 -1.96 -0.43
C CYS A 237 27.54 -0.83 -1.47
N GLU A 238 28.14 -1.08 -2.64
CA GLU A 238 28.11 -0.13 -3.77
C GLU A 238 26.69 0.11 -4.29
N ASP A 239 25.89 -0.95 -4.39
CA ASP A 239 24.48 -0.84 -4.78
C ASP A 239 23.64 -0.09 -3.74
N PHE A 240 23.89 -0.32 -2.45
CA PHE A 240 23.27 0.48 -1.39
C PHE A 240 23.67 1.95 -1.44
N SER A 241 24.95 2.26 -1.65
CA SER A 241 25.39 3.65 -1.89
C SER A 241 24.62 4.27 -3.06
N LYS A 242 24.47 3.53 -4.16
CA LYS A 242 23.78 4.06 -5.33
C LYS A 242 22.29 4.31 -5.05
N ALA A 243 21.64 3.40 -4.33
CA ALA A 243 20.26 3.59 -3.90
C ALA A 243 20.12 4.84 -3.01
N ILE A 244 21.04 5.06 -2.06
CA ILE A 244 21.07 6.23 -1.18
C ILE A 244 21.26 7.52 -2.00
N GLU A 245 22.20 7.54 -2.94
CA GLU A 245 22.41 8.67 -3.87
C GLU A 245 21.16 9.02 -4.67
N LEU A 246 20.39 8.01 -5.07
CA LEU A 246 19.12 8.16 -5.79
C LEU A 246 17.93 8.52 -4.87
N GLY A 247 18.21 8.95 -3.64
CA GLY A 247 17.19 9.40 -2.69
C GLY A 247 16.57 8.26 -1.89
N PHE A 248 17.31 7.19 -1.62
CA PHE A 248 16.88 6.16 -0.68
C PHE A 248 17.45 6.38 0.74
N SER A 249 17.12 7.53 1.32
CA SER A 249 17.68 8.05 2.57
C SER A 249 17.51 7.11 3.77
N VAL A 250 16.39 6.36 3.85
CA VAL A 250 16.12 5.41 4.94
C VAL A 250 17.18 4.30 5.05
N LEU A 251 17.84 3.94 3.95
CA LEU A 251 18.91 2.93 3.96
C LEU A 251 20.16 3.42 4.69
N ARG A 252 20.32 4.73 4.88
CA ARG A 252 21.52 5.27 5.52
C ARG A 252 21.72 4.63 6.89
N ILE A 253 20.70 4.47 7.72
CA ILE A 253 20.88 3.91 9.06
C ILE A 253 21.10 2.39 8.99
N ALA A 254 20.22 1.66 8.31
CA ALA A 254 20.25 0.19 8.29
C ALA A 254 21.47 -0.38 7.55
N GLU A 255 21.93 0.30 6.50
CA GLU A 255 23.04 -0.16 5.67
C GLU A 255 24.38 0.48 6.07
N GLN A 256 24.41 1.61 6.78
CA GLN A 256 25.65 2.14 7.34
C GLN A 256 26.26 1.18 8.35
N GLU A 257 25.47 0.48 9.16
CA GLU A 257 26.02 -0.55 10.05
C GLU A 257 26.59 -1.74 9.26
N LYS A 258 25.90 -2.19 8.21
CA LYS A 258 26.36 -3.34 7.40
C LYS A 258 27.56 -3.02 6.52
N CYS A 259 27.67 -1.77 6.07
CA CYS A 259 28.67 -1.31 5.10
C CYS A 259 29.68 -0.32 5.68
N ALA A 260 29.72 -0.12 7.01
CA ALA A 260 30.64 0.80 7.69
C ALA A 260 32.09 0.57 7.25
N ASP A 261 32.57 -0.68 7.35
CA ASP A 261 33.93 -1.07 6.97
C ASP A 261 34.26 -0.81 5.50
N PHE A 262 33.26 -0.70 4.63
CA PHE A 262 33.44 -0.41 3.22
C PHE A 262 33.46 1.11 2.96
N TRP A 263 32.54 1.86 3.56
CA TRP A 263 32.45 3.31 3.38
C TRP A 263 33.55 4.07 4.11
N ASP A 264 34.07 3.57 5.23
CA ASP A 264 35.19 4.19 5.95
C ASP A 264 36.54 4.08 5.21
N LYS A 265 36.62 3.24 4.16
CA LYS A 265 37.84 3.00 3.37
C LYS A 265 37.96 3.83 2.09
N LYS A 266 36.89 4.52 1.67
CA LYS A 266 36.87 5.39 0.48
C LYS A 266 36.99 6.85 0.89
#